data_AF-A0A0Q7EFR7-F1
#
_entry.id   AF-A0A0Q7EFR7-F1
#
_cell.length_a   1.000
_cell.length_b   1.000
_cell.length_c   1.000
_cell.angle_alpha   90.00
_cell.angle_beta   90.00
_cell.angle_gamma   90.00
#
_symmetry.space_group_name_H-M   'P 1'
#
loop_
_entity.id
_entity.type
_entity.pdbx_description
1 polymer ?
#
loop_
_entity_poly.entity_id
_entity_poly.type
_entity_poly.pdbx_seq_one_letter_code
_entity_poly.pdbx_strand_id
1 'polypeptide(L)'
;MSENVETWKARLTGTPSLMLGWSTAEGKGNELSYLLLPVEFIAPRGRSVPGVLSIFATDVLDAADAGLIADGPGPGKTATIATTRAQFSDLVGFVQAGRVGDFQLHAQNPRGRERQLVSWSVAIALR
;
A
#
# COMPACT_ATOMS: atom_id res chain seq x y z
N MET A 1 -25.62 10.21 -3.06
CA MET A 1 -24.77 9.99 -4.24
C MET A 1 -23.84 8.85 -3.91
N SER A 2 -23.89 7.73 -4.63
CA SER A 2 -22.92 6.64 -4.45
C SER A 2 -21.56 7.11 -4.95
N GLU A 3 -20.57 7.18 -4.07
CA GLU A 3 -19.20 7.47 -4.47
C GLU A 3 -18.68 6.33 -5.35
N ASN A 4 -18.24 6.65 -6.56
CA ASN A 4 -17.74 5.64 -7.49
C ASN A 4 -16.41 5.08 -6.97
N VAL A 5 -16.41 3.80 -6.61
CA VAL A 5 -15.20 3.04 -6.28
C VAL A 5 -14.54 2.59 -7.58
N GLU A 6 -13.28 2.94 -7.76
CA GLU A 6 -12.44 2.50 -8.87
C GLU A 6 -11.37 1.52 -8.39
N THR A 7 -10.94 0.60 -9.28
CA THR A 7 -9.93 -0.41 -8.93
C THR A 7 -8.64 -0.14 -9.70
N TRP A 8 -7.57 0.10 -8.95
CA TRP A 8 -6.20 0.17 -9.43
C TRP A 8 -5.50 -1.17 -9.20
N LYS A 9 -4.53 -1.51 -10.04
CA LYS A 9 -3.61 -2.62 -9.76
C LYS A 9 -2.22 -2.08 -9.44
N ALA A 10 -1.51 -2.72 -8.54
CA ALA A 10 -0.09 -2.47 -8.31
C ALA A 10 0.69 -3.77 -8.49
N ARG A 11 1.49 -3.83 -9.55
CA ARG A 11 2.34 -4.98 -9.88
C ARG A 11 3.75 -4.74 -9.39
N LEU A 12 4.34 -5.70 -8.69
CA LEU A 12 5.73 -5.59 -8.24
C LEU A 12 6.70 -5.56 -9.44
N THR A 13 7.63 -4.59 -9.46
CA THR A 13 8.59 -4.41 -10.56
C THR A 13 10.05 -4.52 -10.14
N GLY A 14 10.33 -4.73 -8.85
CA GLY A 14 11.69 -4.81 -8.34
C GLY A 14 11.76 -5.43 -6.95
N THR A 15 12.90 -5.24 -6.29
CA THR A 15 13.16 -5.81 -4.97
C THR A 15 12.46 -4.99 -3.87
N PRO A 16 11.60 -5.62 -3.05
CA PRO A 16 11.02 -5.02 -1.85
C PRO A 16 12.08 -4.54 -0.86
N SER A 17 11.83 -3.44 -0.18
CA SER A 17 12.66 -2.96 0.93
C SER A 17 11.88 -3.01 2.24
N LEU A 18 12.39 -3.72 3.22
CA LEU A 18 11.86 -3.74 4.60
C LEU A 18 12.68 -2.77 5.44
N MET A 19 12.01 -1.80 6.06
CA MET A 19 12.60 -0.85 7.00
C MET A 19 12.00 -1.08 8.38
N LEU A 20 12.88 -1.36 9.33
CA LEU A 20 12.54 -1.50 10.75
C LEU A 20 13.25 -0.39 11.50
N GLY A 21 12.52 0.31 12.36
CA GLY A 21 13.04 1.44 13.08
C GLY A 21 12.35 1.65 14.41
N TRP A 22 12.91 2.57 15.18
CA TRP A 22 12.36 3.01 16.44
C TRP A 22 12.30 4.53 16.40
N SER A 23 11.13 5.11 16.67
CA SER A 23 10.98 6.54 16.85
C SER A 23 10.67 6.84 18.30
N THR A 24 11.36 7.83 18.86
CA THR A 24 11.03 8.42 20.15
C THR A 24 10.33 9.75 19.91
N ALA A 25 9.18 9.72 19.25
CA ALA A 25 8.30 10.88 19.22
C ALA A 25 7.66 11.02 20.61
N GLU A 26 7.77 12.19 21.23
CA GLU A 26 7.10 12.51 22.51
C GLU A 26 7.50 11.64 23.72
N GLY A 27 8.73 11.13 23.74
CA GLY A 27 9.24 10.35 24.88
C GLY A 27 8.63 8.95 25.02
N LYS A 28 7.78 8.53 24.09
CA LYS A 28 7.30 7.15 23.97
C LYS A 28 7.98 6.48 22.78
N GLY A 29 8.53 5.29 23.01
CA GLY A 29 9.13 4.50 21.94
C GLY A 29 8.04 3.85 21.10
N ASN A 30 7.92 4.27 19.85
CA ASN A 30 7.04 3.66 18.88
C ASN A 30 7.89 2.89 17.87
N GLU A 31 7.68 1.58 17.80
CA GLU A 31 8.28 0.75 16.76
C GLU A 31 7.66 1.13 15.41
N LEU A 32 8.51 1.32 14.42
CA LEU A 32 8.15 1.69 13.06
C LEU A 32 8.54 0.56 12.11
N SER A 33 7.55 -0.03 11.45
CA SER A 33 7.75 -1.10 10.47
C SER A 33 7.11 -0.72 9.14
N TYR A 34 7.96 -0.55 8.12
CA TYR A 34 7.58 -0.15 6.76
C TYR A 34 8.09 -1.15 5.73
N LEU A 35 7.24 -1.48 4.78
CA LEU A 35 7.59 -2.23 3.59
C LEU A 35 7.37 -1.33 2.38
N LEU A 36 8.43 -1.09 1.61
CA LEU A 36 8.40 -0.32 0.38
C LEU A 36 8.50 -1.27 -0.81
N LEU A 37 7.46 -1.28 -1.63
CA LEU A 37 7.34 -2.12 -2.79
C LEU A 37 7.47 -1.26 -4.05
N PRO A 38 8.54 -1.40 -4.85
CA PRO A 38 8.57 -0.80 -6.17
C PRO A 38 7.52 -1.46 -7.04
N VAL A 39 6.60 -0.66 -7.59
CA VAL A 39 5.45 -1.16 -8.34
C VAL A 39 5.21 -0.39 -9.63
N GLU A 40 4.51 -1.03 -10.54
CA GLU A 40 3.79 -0.41 -11.64
C GLU A 40 2.31 -0.29 -11.26
N PHE A 41 1.82 0.95 -11.15
CA PHE A 41 0.41 1.22 -10.94
C PHE A 41 -0.33 1.22 -12.27
N ILE A 42 -1.37 0.39 -12.38
CA ILE A 42 -2.24 0.30 -13.54
C ILE A 42 -3.57 0.93 -13.15
N ALA A 43 -3.85 2.08 -13.75
CA ALA A 43 -5.10 2.80 -13.57
C ALA A 43 -6.30 1.98 -14.09
N PRO A 44 -7.54 2.25 -13.64
CA PRO A 44 -8.74 1.59 -14.13
C PRO A 44 -8.91 1.62 -15.66
N ARG A 45 -8.36 2.67 -16.31
CA ARG A 45 -8.37 2.84 -17.78
C ARG A 45 -7.16 2.21 -18.49
N GLY A 46 -6.36 1.41 -17.78
CA GLY A 46 -5.20 0.68 -18.32
C GLY A 46 -3.89 1.47 -18.42
N ARG A 47 -3.87 2.75 -18.04
CA ARG A 47 -2.62 3.53 -18.02
C ARG A 47 -1.69 3.00 -16.94
N SER A 48 -0.48 2.60 -17.35
CA SER A 48 0.62 2.26 -16.44
C SER A 48 1.39 3.51 -16.00
N VAL A 49 1.76 3.57 -14.71
CA VAL A 49 2.60 4.61 -14.12
C VAL A 49 3.53 3.96 -13.08
N PRO A 50 4.85 4.21 -13.12
CA PRO A 50 5.75 3.71 -12.08
C PRO A 50 5.43 4.32 -10.72
N GLY A 51 5.75 3.60 -9.64
CA GLY A 51 5.54 4.13 -8.31
C GLY A 51 6.04 3.24 -7.18
N VAL A 52 5.64 3.63 -5.97
CA VAL A 52 5.96 2.90 -4.74
C VAL A 52 4.67 2.63 -3.97
N LEU A 53 4.49 1.38 -3.57
CA LEU A 53 3.48 0.98 -2.60
C LEU A 53 4.15 0.84 -1.23
N SER A 54 3.79 1.73 -0.32
CA SER A 54 4.24 1.75 1.06
C SER A 54 3.22 1.06 1.94
N ILE A 55 3.65 0.09 2.73
CA ILE A 55 2.79 -0.65 3.65
C ILE A 55 3.40 -0.52 5.03
N PHE A 56 2.61 -0.16 6.04
CA PHE A 56 3.10 0.02 7.39
C PHE A 56 2.19 -0.61 8.43
N ALA A 57 2.80 -1.04 9.53
CA ALA A 57 2.06 -1.59 10.66
C ALA A 57 1.59 -0.48 11.60
N THR A 58 0.35 -0.57 12.06
CA THR A 58 -0.24 0.28 13.10
C THR A 58 -0.96 -0.60 14.13
N ASP A 59 -1.01 -0.10 15.37
CA ASP A 59 -1.72 -0.75 16.49
C ASP A 59 -3.22 -0.40 16.50
N VAL A 60 -3.64 0.60 15.70
CA VAL A 60 -5.03 1.02 15.52
C VAL A 60 -5.33 1.09 14.03
N LEU A 61 -6.38 0.40 13.58
CA LEU A 61 -6.95 0.54 12.23
C LEU A 61 -8.38 1.06 12.35
N ASP A 62 -8.64 2.23 11.78
CA ASP A 62 -9.99 2.69 11.45
C ASP A 62 -10.30 2.38 9.97
N ALA A 63 -11.58 2.33 9.59
CA ALA A 63 -11.99 2.03 8.21
C ALA A 63 -11.51 3.09 7.19
N ALA A 64 -11.18 4.29 7.66
CA ALA A 64 -10.55 5.35 6.89
C ALA A 64 -9.04 5.11 6.62
N ASP A 65 -8.43 4.11 7.26
CA ASP A 65 -6.98 3.86 7.20
C ASP A 65 -6.56 2.89 6.09
N ALA A 66 -7.48 2.46 5.22
CA ALA A 66 -7.13 1.65 4.06
C ALA A 66 -6.10 2.36 3.15
N GLY A 67 -5.97 3.69 3.29
CA GLY A 67 -4.82 4.46 2.86
C GLY A 67 -5.10 5.42 1.70
N LEU A 68 -4.08 5.77 0.91
CA LEU A 68 -4.16 6.84 -0.09
C LEU A 68 -3.36 6.50 -1.33
N ILE A 69 -3.91 6.76 -2.53
CA ILE A 69 -3.14 6.87 -3.78
C ILE A 69 -2.97 8.34 -4.13
N ALA A 70 -1.72 8.80 -4.23
CA ALA A 70 -1.37 10.19 -4.49
C ALA A 70 -0.29 10.33 -5.60
N ASP A 71 -0.10 11.56 -6.05
CA ASP A 71 1.06 11.91 -6.88
C ASP A 71 2.34 11.78 -6.03
N GLY A 72 3.33 11.04 -6.52
CA GLY A 72 4.62 10.89 -5.87
C GLY A 72 5.66 11.91 -6.36
N PRO A 73 6.90 11.83 -5.86
CA PRO A 73 8.01 12.60 -6.44
C PRO A 73 8.19 12.27 -7.92
N GLY A 74 8.25 13.29 -8.79
CA GLY A 74 8.41 13.12 -10.23
C GLY A 74 7.13 12.66 -10.95
N PRO A 75 7.21 11.90 -12.06
CA PRO A 75 6.04 11.44 -12.81
C PRO A 75 5.35 10.19 -12.18
N GLY A 76 5.75 9.81 -10.96
CA GLY A 76 5.32 8.56 -10.32
C GLY A 76 4.07 8.68 -9.45
N LYS A 77 3.55 7.54 -9.02
CA LYS A 77 2.48 7.42 -8.03
C LYS A 77 3.01 6.85 -6.72
N THR A 78 2.38 7.25 -5.62
CA THR A 78 2.54 6.56 -4.33
C THR A 78 1.21 6.02 -3.90
N ALA A 79 1.23 4.82 -3.31
CA ALA A 79 0.12 4.33 -2.53
C ALA A 79 0.63 4.01 -1.13
N THR A 80 -0.12 4.38 -0.10
CA THR A 80 0.18 4.03 1.28
C THR A 80 -0.95 3.16 1.80
N ILE A 81 -0.64 2.08 2.50
CA ILE A 81 -1.60 1.17 3.14
C ILE A 81 -1.20 1.01 4.61
N ALA A 82 -2.17 1.20 5.52
CA ALA A 82 -2.01 0.81 6.91
C ALA A 82 -2.51 -0.62 7.11
N THR A 83 -1.79 -1.41 7.91
CA THR A 83 -2.15 -2.79 8.24
C THR A 83 -1.99 -3.04 9.73
N THR A 84 -2.64 -4.07 10.27
CA THR A 84 -2.28 -4.54 11.62
C THR A 84 -0.87 -5.12 11.62
N ARG A 85 -0.25 -5.23 12.79
CA ARG A 85 1.04 -5.93 12.94
C ARG A 85 0.98 -7.39 12.45
N ALA A 86 -0.12 -8.09 12.71
CA ALA A 86 -0.28 -9.48 12.26
C ALA A 86 -0.31 -9.57 10.72
N GLN A 87 -1.15 -8.74 10.07
CA GLN A 87 -1.22 -8.67 8.61
C GLN A 87 0.12 -8.27 7.98
N PHE A 88 0.83 -7.32 8.60
CA PHE A 88 2.15 -6.90 8.16
C PHE A 88 3.15 -8.05 8.21
N SER A 89 3.21 -8.77 9.33
CA SER A 89 4.10 -9.91 9.52
C SER A 89 3.84 -11.01 8.50
N ASP A 90 2.57 -11.37 8.26
CA ASP A 90 2.19 -12.35 7.25
C ASP A 90 2.62 -11.91 5.85
N LEU A 91 2.37 -10.64 5.52
CA LEU A 91 2.74 -10.07 4.22
C LEU A 91 4.25 -10.09 4.00
N VAL A 92 5.06 -9.72 5.00
CA VAL A 92 6.53 -9.80 4.93
C VAL A 92 6.96 -11.23 4.61
N GLY A 93 6.36 -12.23 5.27
CA GLY A 93 6.64 -13.64 4.99
C GLY A 93 6.33 -14.03 3.54
N PHE A 94 5.17 -13.62 3.01
CA PHE A 94 4.81 -13.89 1.61
C PHE A 94 5.73 -13.17 0.62
N VAL A 95 6.15 -11.95 0.92
CA VAL A 95 7.05 -11.16 0.09
C VAL A 95 8.44 -11.79 0.04
N GLN A 96 9.00 -12.17 1.20
CA GLN A 96 10.29 -12.85 1.28
C GLN A 96 10.28 -14.20 0.56
N ALA A 97 9.16 -14.92 0.60
CA ALA A 97 8.99 -16.17 -0.12
C ALA A 97 8.77 -15.99 -1.63
N GLY A 98 8.69 -14.76 -2.15
CA GLY A 98 8.37 -14.48 -3.55
C GLY A 98 6.98 -14.96 -3.95
N ARG A 99 6.02 -14.95 -3.01
CA ARG A 99 4.66 -15.48 -3.20
C ARG A 99 3.60 -14.40 -3.43
N VAL A 100 4.00 -13.14 -3.45
CA VAL A 100 3.09 -12.00 -3.68
C VAL A 100 2.96 -11.73 -5.17
N GLY A 101 1.72 -11.69 -5.65
CA GLY A 101 1.35 -11.26 -6.99
C GLY A 101 0.91 -9.80 -7.04
N ASP A 102 -0.04 -9.50 -7.94
CA ASP A 102 -0.58 -8.14 -8.07
C ASP A 102 -1.43 -7.76 -6.84
N PHE A 103 -1.28 -6.52 -6.39
CA PHE A 103 -2.19 -5.89 -5.43
C PHE A 103 -3.38 -5.29 -6.19
N GLN A 104 -4.58 -5.43 -5.64
CA GLN A 104 -5.77 -4.70 -6.09
C GLN A 104 -6.11 -3.64 -5.04
N LEU A 105 -6.21 -2.39 -5.49
CA LEU A 105 -6.43 -1.22 -4.65
C LEU A 105 -7.77 -0.61 -5.04
N HIS A 106 -8.75 -0.68 -4.13
CA HIS A 106 -10.07 -0.11 -4.34
C HIS A 106 -10.08 1.28 -3.73
N ALA A 107 -10.32 2.29 -4.57
CA ALA A 107 -10.19 3.67 -4.18
C ALA A 107 -11.44 4.47 -4.55
N GLN A 108 -11.82 5.41 -3.71
CA GLN A 108 -12.81 6.42 -4.00
C GLN A 108 -12.12 7.73 -4.38
N ASN A 109 -12.75 8.51 -5.24
CA ASN A 109 -12.31 9.87 -5.57
C ASN A 109 -13.27 10.87 -4.94
N PRO A 110 -13.11 11.20 -3.64
CA PRO A 110 -14.02 12.11 -2.94
C PRO A 110 -13.94 13.54 -3.48
N ARG A 111 -12.78 13.97 -4.02
CA ARG A 111 -12.53 15.15 -4.89
C ARG A 111 -11.03 15.31 -5.12
N GLY A 112 -10.58 15.53 -6.37
CA GLY A 112 -9.20 15.96 -6.68
C GLY A 112 -8.29 14.92 -7.34
N ARG A 113 -6.98 15.03 -7.10
CA ARG A 113 -5.91 14.17 -7.67
C ARG A 113 -5.54 12.97 -6.80
N GLU A 114 -5.96 13.00 -5.55
CA GLU A 114 -5.79 11.91 -4.59
C GLU A 114 -6.98 10.96 -4.65
N ARG A 115 -6.76 9.70 -4.28
CA ARG A 115 -7.80 8.69 -4.19
C ARG A 115 -7.69 8.02 -2.84
N GLN A 116 -8.75 8.13 -2.05
CA GLN A 116 -8.83 7.48 -0.76
C GLN A 116 -9.00 5.99 -0.99
N LEU A 117 -8.09 5.17 -0.48
CA LEU A 117 -8.29 3.72 -0.47
C LEU A 117 -9.39 3.39 0.52
N VAL A 118 -10.30 2.52 0.09
CA VAL A 118 -11.37 1.98 0.95
C VAL A 118 -11.13 0.51 1.27
N SER A 119 -10.43 -0.20 0.40
CA SER A 119 -9.98 -1.57 0.63
C SER A 119 -8.86 -1.93 -0.33
N TRP A 120 -8.15 -3.00 -0.01
CA TRP A 120 -7.11 -3.56 -0.84
C TRP A 120 -7.05 -5.07 -0.66
N SER A 121 -6.49 -5.76 -1.65
CA SER A 121 -6.19 -7.19 -1.57
C SER A 121 -4.90 -7.48 -2.31
N VAL A 122 -4.33 -8.65 -2.04
CA VAL A 122 -3.10 -9.12 -2.68
C VAL A 122 -3.29 -10.57 -3.11
N ALA A 123 -2.88 -10.88 -4.33
CA ALA A 123 -2.84 -12.27 -4.78
C ALA A 123 -1.67 -12.99 -4.10
N ILE A 124 -1.95 -14.10 -3.41
CA ILE A 124 -0.92 -14.95 -2.81
C ILE A 124 -0.86 -16.27 -3.59
N ALA A 125 0.34 -16.61 -4.08
CA ALA A 125 0.57 -17.89 -4.73
C ALA A 125 0.54 -19.02 -3.69
N LEU A 126 -0.43 -19.93 -3.81
CA LEU A 126 -0.49 -21.18 -3.07
C LEU A 126 0.38 -22.19 -3.82
N ARG A 127 1.44 -22.67 -3.19
CA ARG A 127 2.20 -23.84 -3.64
C ARG A 127 1.67 -25.04 -2.89
#